data_AF-A0A8C7Y1A2-F1
#
_entry.id   AF-A0A8C7Y1A2-F1
#
_cell.length_a   1.000
_cell.length_b   1.000
_cell.length_c   1.000
_cell.angle_alpha   90.00
_cell.angle_beta   90.00
_cell.angle_gamma   90.00
#
_symmetry.space_group_name_H-M   'P 1'
#
loop_
_entity.id
_entity.type
_entity.pdbx_description
1 polymer ?
#
loop_
_entity_poly.entity_id
_entity_poly.type
_entity_poly.pdbx_seq_one_letter_code
_entity_poly.pdbx_strand_id
1 'polypeptide(L)'
;MAFQPNVVNTQPATASQYTVSPQLTDWSTGPCDCCDDCGICLCGAFVPCVLACRVAQDSGENCCLPCLPGALIALRTSMRNKYNISGSVCDDWVMMACLGPCGLCQMAREQNMRG
;
A
#
# COMPACT_ATOMS: atom_id res chain seq x y z
N MET A 1 -59.47 18.10 -37.36
CA MET A 1 -58.78 18.19 -36.06
C MET A 1 -57.34 17.77 -36.30
N ALA A 2 -56.38 18.68 -36.18
CA ALA A 2 -54.97 18.40 -36.47
C ALA A 2 -54.29 17.78 -35.24
N PHE A 3 -53.64 16.62 -35.43
CA PHE A 3 -52.87 15.93 -34.39
C PHE A 3 -51.55 16.67 -34.18
N GLN A 4 -51.29 17.16 -32.97
CA GLN A 4 -50.01 17.78 -32.59
C GLN A 4 -49.13 16.70 -31.96
N PRO A 5 -47.95 16.37 -32.52
CA PRO A 5 -47.02 15.47 -31.86
C PRO A 5 -46.39 16.16 -30.66
N ASN A 6 -46.56 15.59 -29.47
CA ASN A 6 -45.87 16.05 -28.27
C ASN A 6 -44.39 15.62 -28.37
N VAL A 7 -43.53 16.53 -28.84
CA VAL A 7 -42.09 16.28 -28.93
C VAL A 7 -41.50 16.31 -27.52
N VAL A 8 -41.10 15.15 -27.01
CA VAL A 8 -40.42 15.03 -25.71
C VAL A 8 -39.00 15.55 -25.88
N ASN A 9 -38.74 16.76 -25.37
CA ASN A 9 -37.48 17.50 -25.57
C ASN A 9 -36.46 17.34 -24.42
N THR A 10 -36.70 16.40 -23.50
CA THR A 10 -35.85 16.16 -22.32
C THR A 10 -35.24 14.77 -22.38
N GLN A 11 -34.01 14.69 -22.87
CA GLN A 11 -33.14 13.53 -22.66
C GLN A 11 -32.48 13.68 -21.29
N PRO A 12 -32.31 12.60 -20.49
CA PRO A 12 -31.60 12.71 -19.21
C PRO A 12 -30.21 13.28 -19.46
N ALA A 13 -29.90 14.39 -18.79
CA ALA A 13 -28.57 14.99 -18.84
C ALA A 13 -27.54 13.91 -18.55
N THR A 14 -26.50 13.84 -19.37
CA THR A 14 -25.29 13.07 -19.06
C THR A 14 -24.79 13.56 -17.71
N ALA A 15 -25.09 12.81 -16.65
CA ALA A 15 -24.45 12.98 -15.36
C ALA A 15 -22.96 12.94 -15.65
N SER A 16 -22.27 14.07 -15.44
CA SER A 16 -20.82 14.11 -15.46
C SER A 16 -20.38 13.07 -14.43
N GLN A 17 -19.95 11.91 -14.89
CA GLN A 17 -19.36 10.90 -14.04
C GLN A 17 -18.06 11.51 -13.55
N TYR A 18 -18.10 12.13 -12.37
CA TYR A 18 -16.89 12.41 -11.64
C TYR A 18 -16.37 11.05 -11.19
N THR A 19 -15.33 10.56 -11.86
CA THR A 19 -14.54 9.46 -11.33
C THR A 19 -13.92 9.97 -10.05
N VAL A 20 -14.47 9.60 -8.89
CA VAL A 20 -13.78 9.79 -7.60
C VAL A 20 -12.61 8.81 -7.63
N SER A 21 -11.49 9.24 -8.20
CA SER A 21 -10.22 8.56 -7.97
C SER A 21 -9.97 8.63 -6.45
N PRO A 22 -9.79 7.49 -5.76
CA PRO A 22 -9.36 7.55 -4.36
C PRO A 22 -8.12 8.43 -4.31
N GLN A 23 -8.02 9.34 -3.33
CA GLN A 23 -6.81 10.13 -3.14
C GLN A 23 -5.71 9.15 -2.74
N LEU A 24 -4.84 8.81 -3.71
CA LEU A 24 -3.67 8.02 -3.40
C LEU A 24 -2.65 8.88 -2.66
N THR A 25 -2.02 8.30 -1.65
CA THR A 25 -0.95 8.87 -0.86
C THR A 25 0.39 8.23 -1.24
N ASP A 26 1.50 8.82 -0.83
CA ASP A 26 2.81 8.18 -0.93
C ASP A 26 3.20 7.53 0.40
N TRP A 27 4.26 6.71 0.37
CA TRP A 27 4.92 6.25 1.58
C TRP A 27 5.44 7.45 2.38
N SER A 28 5.33 7.39 3.69
CA SER A 28 5.70 8.52 4.57
C SER A 28 7.22 8.71 4.65
N THR A 29 8.00 7.68 4.33
CA THR A 29 9.48 7.71 4.29
C THR A 29 10.00 7.03 3.04
N GLY A 30 11.21 7.41 2.62
CA GLY A 30 11.90 6.73 1.53
C GLY A 30 12.28 5.29 1.91
N PRO A 31 12.49 4.39 0.92
CA PRO A 31 12.96 3.02 1.19
C PRO A 31 14.31 3.02 1.90
N CYS A 32 15.21 3.95 1.56
CA CYS A 32 16.57 4.04 2.10
C CYS A 32 16.74 5.07 3.24
N ASP A 33 15.66 5.58 3.84
CA ASP A 33 15.72 6.36 5.10
C ASP A 33 16.09 5.48 6.32
N CYS A 34 16.82 4.39 6.10
CA CYS A 34 17.22 3.47 7.15
C CYS A 34 18.24 4.12 8.11
N CYS A 35 18.99 5.11 7.65
CA CYS A 35 20.05 5.76 8.43
C CYS A 35 19.54 6.76 9.48
N ASP A 36 18.27 7.16 9.46
CA ASP A 36 17.68 8.00 10.52
C ASP A 36 17.29 7.19 11.77
N ASP A 37 16.99 5.90 11.61
CA ASP A 37 16.70 4.96 12.72
C ASP A 37 17.73 3.83 12.76
N CYS A 38 18.91 4.11 13.31
CA CYS A 38 20.01 3.14 13.44
C CYS A 38 19.58 1.81 14.10
N GLY A 39 18.63 1.81 15.03
CA GLY A 39 18.12 0.59 15.66
C GLY A 39 17.31 -0.31 14.72
N ILE A 40 16.49 0.30 13.85
CA ILE A 40 15.72 -0.40 12.82
C ILE A 40 16.66 -0.88 11.69
N CYS A 41 17.67 -0.07 11.34
CA CYS A 41 18.71 -0.44 10.38
C CYS A 41 19.56 -1.64 10.85
N LEU A 42 19.97 -1.66 12.12
CA LEU A 42 20.71 -2.78 12.71
C LEU A 42 19.84 -4.04 12.82
N CYS A 43 18.57 -3.92 13.22
CA CYS A 43 17.64 -5.06 13.24
C CYS A 43 17.31 -5.59 11.84
N GLY A 44 17.15 -4.72 10.84
CA GLY A 44 16.96 -5.13 9.44
C GLY A 44 18.21 -5.80 8.84
N ALA A 45 19.41 -5.34 9.21
CA ALA A 45 20.68 -5.89 8.71
C ALA A 45 21.12 -7.18 9.43
N PHE A 46 20.88 -7.30 10.74
CA PHE A 46 21.37 -8.43 11.55
C PHE A 46 20.28 -9.45 11.91
N VAL A 47 19.00 -9.05 11.97
CA VAL A 47 17.87 -9.94 12.33
C VAL A 47 16.57 -9.63 11.56
N PRO A 48 16.58 -9.68 10.21
CA PRO A 48 15.41 -9.35 9.39
C PRO A 48 14.17 -10.19 9.71
N CYS A 49 14.36 -11.43 10.20
CA CYS A 49 13.28 -12.33 10.61
C CYS A 49 12.47 -11.77 11.79
N VAL A 50 13.14 -11.21 12.81
CA VAL A 50 12.44 -10.65 13.99
C VAL A 50 11.69 -9.38 13.60
N LEU A 51 12.29 -8.51 12.80
CA LEU A 51 11.61 -7.30 12.31
C LEU A 51 10.40 -7.67 11.45
N ALA A 52 10.55 -8.62 10.54
CA ALA A 52 9.45 -9.11 9.72
C ALA A 52 8.33 -9.73 10.57
N CYS A 53 8.67 -10.46 11.64
CA CYS A 53 7.70 -10.98 12.60
C CYS A 53 6.93 -9.88 13.34
N ARG A 54 7.59 -8.75 13.66
CA ARG A 54 6.92 -7.60 14.28
C ARG A 54 5.96 -6.96 13.31
N VAL A 55 6.41 -6.67 12.09
CA VAL A 55 5.57 -6.08 11.03
C VAL A 55 4.36 -6.97 10.70
N ALA A 56 4.54 -8.29 10.68
CA ALA A 56 3.44 -9.25 10.52
C ALA A 56 2.45 -9.16 11.69
N GLN A 57 2.93 -9.19 12.93
CA GLN A 57 2.07 -9.06 14.12
C GLN A 57 1.31 -7.74 14.17
N ASP A 58 1.96 -6.63 13.83
CA ASP A 58 1.35 -5.30 13.77
C ASP A 58 0.27 -5.21 12.67
N SER A 59 0.41 -6.05 11.64
CA SER A 59 -0.60 -6.22 10.59
C SER A 59 -1.71 -7.23 10.96
N GLY A 60 -1.64 -7.85 12.15
CA GLY A 60 -2.61 -8.85 12.62
C GLY A 60 -2.27 -10.30 12.23
N GLU A 61 -1.06 -10.57 11.73
CA GLU A 61 -0.62 -11.86 11.20
C GLU A 61 0.35 -12.58 12.15
N ASN A 62 0.59 -13.89 11.93
CA ASN A 62 1.52 -14.67 12.73
C ASN A 62 3.00 -14.42 12.34
N CYS A 63 3.93 -14.58 13.29
CA CYS A 63 5.39 -14.51 13.06
C CYS A 63 5.92 -15.59 12.10
N CYS A 64 5.16 -16.63 11.77
CA CYS A 64 5.55 -17.55 10.69
C CYS A 64 5.25 -17.00 9.28
N LEU A 65 4.46 -15.93 9.15
CA LEU A 65 4.08 -15.37 7.85
C LEU A 65 5.31 -14.94 7.03
N PRO A 66 6.31 -14.21 7.57
CA PRO A 66 7.55 -13.89 6.86
C PRO A 66 8.35 -15.07 6.32
N CYS A 67 8.18 -16.27 6.87
CA CYS A 67 8.88 -17.46 6.43
C CYS A 67 8.32 -18.02 5.11
N LEU A 68 7.11 -17.62 4.74
CA LEU A 68 6.48 -18.05 3.50
C LEU A 68 7.01 -17.23 2.32
N PRO A 69 7.37 -17.89 1.20
CA PRO A 69 7.86 -17.19 0.02
C PRO A 69 6.78 -16.24 -0.52
N GLY A 70 7.16 -14.99 -0.76
CA GLY A 70 6.26 -13.95 -1.27
C GLY A 70 5.31 -13.33 -0.23
N ALA A 71 5.26 -13.84 1.00
CA ALA A 71 4.34 -13.32 2.01
C ALA A 71 4.67 -11.89 2.43
N LEU A 72 5.95 -11.50 2.46
CA LEU A 72 6.35 -10.10 2.72
C LEU A 72 5.92 -9.14 1.62
N ILE A 73 5.92 -9.60 0.36
CA ILE A 73 5.43 -8.83 -0.79
C ILE A 73 3.91 -8.66 -0.67
N ALA A 74 3.21 -9.75 -0.35
CA ALA A 74 1.77 -9.71 -0.11
C ALA A 74 1.41 -8.78 1.07
N LEU A 75 2.20 -8.80 2.14
CA LEU A 75 2.03 -7.92 3.30
C LEU A 75 2.24 -6.46 2.92
N ARG A 76 3.28 -6.15 2.16
CA ARG A 76 3.54 -4.79 1.64
C ARG A 76 2.39 -4.31 0.74
N THR A 77 1.91 -5.17 -0.15
CA THR A 77 0.75 -4.87 -1.01
C THR A 77 -0.52 -4.65 -0.20
N SER A 78 -0.76 -5.47 0.82
CA SER A 78 -1.89 -5.32 1.75
C SER A 78 -1.85 -3.97 2.46
N MET A 79 -0.69 -3.58 2.99
CA MET A 79 -0.49 -2.26 3.61
C MET A 79 -0.71 -1.12 2.62
N ARG A 80 -0.17 -1.22 1.42
CA ARG A 80 -0.35 -0.22 0.36
C ARG A 80 -1.83 -0.03 0.03
N ASN A 81 -2.59 -1.13 -0.08
CA ASN A 81 -4.04 -1.07 -0.28
C ASN A 81 -4.77 -0.48 0.93
N LYS A 82 -4.40 -0.88 2.16
CA LYS A 82 -5.02 -0.39 3.41
C LYS A 82 -4.84 1.13 3.57
N TYR A 83 -3.67 1.64 3.25
CA TYR A 83 -3.31 3.05 3.41
C TYR A 83 -3.51 3.88 2.13
N ASN A 84 -4.12 3.32 1.08
CA ASN A 84 -4.27 3.94 -0.25
C ASN A 84 -2.96 4.54 -0.77
N ILE A 85 -1.85 3.81 -0.64
CA ILE A 85 -0.54 4.25 -1.12
C ILE A 85 -0.39 3.91 -2.62
N SER A 86 0.19 4.82 -3.41
CA SER A 86 0.47 4.61 -4.84
C SER A 86 1.50 3.50 -5.07
N GLY A 87 1.33 2.77 -6.17
CA GLY A 87 2.30 1.76 -6.64
C GLY A 87 1.66 0.47 -7.10
N SER A 88 2.49 -0.45 -7.60
CA SER A 88 2.08 -1.76 -8.10
C SER A 88 2.68 -2.92 -7.29
N VAL A 89 2.16 -4.12 -7.52
CA VAL A 89 2.77 -5.35 -6.97
C VAL A 89 4.19 -5.57 -7.52
N CYS A 90 4.46 -5.10 -8.74
CA CYS A 90 5.80 -5.15 -9.32
C CYS A 90 6.77 -4.25 -8.54
N ASP A 91 6.34 -3.03 -8.18
CA ASP A 91 7.15 -2.13 -7.36
C ASP A 91 7.46 -2.75 -5.99
N ASP A 92 6.47 -3.40 -5.38
CA ASP A 92 6.66 -4.12 -4.11
C ASP A 92 7.61 -5.30 -4.23
N TRP A 93 7.51 -6.08 -5.32
CA TRP A 93 8.43 -7.19 -5.58
C TRP A 93 9.86 -6.68 -5.74
N VAL A 94 10.08 -5.63 -6.54
CA VAL A 94 11.41 -5.03 -6.73
C VAL A 94 11.95 -4.52 -5.39
N MET A 95 11.12 -3.83 -4.60
CA MET A 95 11.53 -3.35 -3.28
C MET A 95 11.94 -4.48 -2.35
N MET A 96 11.16 -5.55 -2.28
CA MET A 96 11.46 -6.67 -1.38
C MET A 96 12.61 -7.55 -1.89
N ALA A 97 12.83 -7.64 -3.21
CA ALA A 97 13.89 -8.43 -3.83
C ALA A 97 15.25 -7.70 -3.81
N CYS A 98 15.29 -6.41 -4.16
CA CYS A 98 16.52 -5.64 -4.25
C CYS A 98 16.89 -4.94 -2.94
N LEU A 99 15.88 -4.56 -2.14
CA LEU A 99 16.03 -3.72 -0.96
C LEU A 99 15.23 -4.30 0.23
N GLY A 100 15.15 -5.63 0.35
CA GLY A 100 14.30 -6.32 1.34
C GLY A 100 14.38 -5.78 2.78
N PRO A 101 15.57 -5.61 3.37
CA PRO A 101 15.71 -5.04 4.71
C PRO A 101 15.17 -3.61 4.79
N CYS A 102 15.54 -2.76 3.83
CA CYS A 102 15.12 -1.37 3.75
C CYS A 102 13.59 -1.25 3.56
N GLY A 103 13.02 -2.11 2.72
CA GLY A 103 11.57 -2.25 2.52
C GLY A 103 10.83 -2.68 3.80
N LEU A 104 11.40 -3.61 4.57
CA LEU A 104 10.87 -4.00 5.89
C LEU A 104 10.92 -2.84 6.90
N CYS A 105 12.03 -2.10 6.93
CA CYS A 105 12.16 -0.91 7.77
C CYS A 105 11.12 0.16 7.40
N GLN A 106 10.93 0.40 6.10
CA GLN A 106 9.91 1.31 5.60
C GLN A 106 8.50 0.87 6.04
N MET A 107 8.19 -0.42 5.92
CA MET A 107 6.90 -0.97 6.37
C MET A 107 6.70 -0.81 7.89
N ALA A 108 7.73 -1.11 8.69
CA ALA A 108 7.65 -0.97 10.14
C ALA A 108 7.40 0.49 10.57
N ARG A 109 8.11 1.45 9.97
CA ARG A 109 7.89 2.87 10.23
C ARG A 109 6.50 3.32 9.80
N GLU A 110 6.03 2.88 8.64
CA GLU A 110 4.70 3.22 8.15
C GLU A 110 3.60 2.74 9.11
N GLN A 111 3.73 1.51 9.63
CA GLN A 111 2.83 0.99 10.66
C GLN A 111 2.91 1.81 11.95
N ASN A 112 4.10 2.24 12.38
CA ASN A 112 4.24 3.06 13.58
C ASN A 112 3.74 4.51 13.40
N MET A 113 3.74 5.04 12.17
CA MET A 113 3.24 6.39 11.88
C MET A 113 1.71 6.42 11.67
N ARG A 114 1.12 5.34 11.15
CA ARG A 114 -0.31 5.28 10.77
C ARG A 114 -1.16 4.31 11.61
N GLY A 115 -0.55 3.43 12.39
CA GLY A 115 -1.21 2.50 13.31
C GLY A 115 -1.45 3.11 14.68
#